data_AF-A0A6A6HF60-F1
#
_entry.id   AF-A0A6A6HF60-F1
#
_cell.length_a   1.000
_cell.length_b   1.000
_cell.length_c   1.000
_cell.angle_alpha   90.00
_cell.angle_beta   90.00
_cell.angle_gamma   90.00
#
_symmetry.space_group_name_H-M   'P 1'
#
loop_
_entity.id
_entity.type
_entity.pdbx_description
1 polymer ?
#
loop_
_entity_poly.entity_id
_entity_poly.type
_entity_poly.pdbx_seq_one_letter_code
_entity_poly.pdbx_strand_id
1 'polypeptide(L)'
;MSADDQYEQVNDQLSGDVPSGEVADSGYVSRTGQKTGPVPVASDNDRVEDPIDPAKADTDEALAQDDKDAIDQSNIIGSRTRGAAKGSGTYTEPGDEEGLPGPGDTGASAVAGGRGS
;
A
#
# COMPACT_ATOMS: atom_id res chain seq x y z
N MET A 1 1.11 -54.28 9.45
CA MET A 1 1.20 -52.86 9.06
C MET A 1 0.53 -52.75 7.71
N SER A 2 -0.48 -51.90 7.59
CA SER A 2 -1.27 -51.70 6.38
C SER A 2 -0.55 -50.74 5.42
N ALA A 3 -0.92 -50.73 4.13
CA ALA A 3 -0.36 -49.79 3.17
C ALA A 3 -0.74 -48.33 3.52
N ASP A 4 -1.90 -48.13 4.13
CA ASP A 4 -2.33 -46.81 4.63
C ASP A 4 -1.45 -46.37 5.82
N ASP A 5 -1.12 -47.28 6.75
CA ASP A 5 -0.21 -46.99 7.87
C ASP A 5 1.17 -46.55 7.37
N GLN A 6 1.64 -47.12 6.25
CA GLN A 6 2.93 -46.77 5.66
C GLN A 6 2.90 -45.41 4.92
N TYR A 7 1.78 -45.05 4.31
CA TYR A 7 1.64 -43.77 3.59
C TYR A 7 1.62 -42.58 4.56
N GLU A 8 0.85 -42.71 5.64
CA GLU A 8 0.80 -41.69 6.70
C GLU A 8 2.16 -41.56 7.40
N GLN A 9 2.83 -42.67 7.71
CA GLN A 9 4.13 -42.63 8.39
C GLN A 9 5.24 -41.97 7.56
N VAL A 10 5.21 -42.11 6.23
CA VAL A 10 6.18 -41.48 5.33
C VAL A 10 5.90 -39.98 5.17
N ASN A 11 4.64 -39.58 5.11
CA ASN A 11 4.26 -38.17 4.97
C ASN A 11 4.37 -37.38 6.29
N ASP A 12 4.03 -37.99 7.43
CA ASP A 12 4.21 -37.39 8.76
C ASP A 12 5.71 -37.17 9.06
N GLN A 13 6.58 -38.05 8.56
CA GLN A 13 8.04 -37.90 8.65
C GLN A 13 8.60 -36.83 7.70
N LEU A 14 7.83 -36.32 6.73
CA LEU A 14 8.20 -35.21 5.85
C LEU A 14 8.10 -33.83 6.55
N SER A 15 8.14 -33.80 7.87
CA SER A 15 8.17 -32.59 8.70
C SER A 15 9.48 -31.77 8.58
N GLY A 16 10.43 -32.19 7.74
CA GLY A 16 11.79 -31.63 7.68
C GLY A 16 12.10 -30.71 6.49
N ASP A 17 11.28 -30.70 5.44
CA ASP A 17 11.52 -29.93 4.19
C ASP A 17 10.26 -29.18 3.74
N VAL A 18 9.47 -28.71 4.72
CA VAL A 18 8.43 -27.72 4.46
C VAL A 18 9.13 -26.35 4.53
N PRO A 19 9.16 -25.56 3.44
CA PRO A 19 9.66 -24.19 3.52
C PRO A 19 8.97 -23.48 4.68
N SER A 20 9.70 -22.71 5.48
CA SER A 20 9.16 -22.00 6.65
C SER A 20 8.01 -21.04 6.30
N GLY A 21 7.78 -20.78 5.00
CA GLY A 21 6.82 -19.80 4.51
C GLY A 21 7.30 -18.36 4.67
N GLU A 22 8.51 -18.16 5.20
CA GLU A 22 9.12 -16.84 5.35
C GLU A 22 9.66 -16.36 4.00
N VAL A 23 8.78 -15.71 3.23
CA VAL A 23 9.14 -15.00 2.01
C VAL A 23 9.25 -13.51 2.37
N ALA A 24 10.43 -13.09 2.81
CA ALA A 24 10.76 -11.67 2.95
C ALA A 24 11.60 -11.25 1.75
N ASP A 25 11.10 -10.32 0.93
CA ASP A 25 11.83 -9.75 -0.19
C ASP A 25 12.00 -8.24 0.02
N SER A 26 13.19 -7.73 -0.27
CA SER A 26 13.48 -6.30 -0.20
C SER A 26 14.17 -5.80 -1.48
N GLY A 27 14.12 -6.58 -2.55
CA GLY A 27 14.68 -6.23 -3.86
C GLY A 27 14.02 -5.01 -4.50
N TYR A 28 12.79 -4.68 -4.11
CA TYR A 28 12.03 -3.53 -4.64
C TYR A 28 11.99 -2.31 -3.69
N VAL A 29 12.75 -2.32 -2.59
CA VAL A 29 12.80 -1.20 -1.64
C VAL A 29 13.38 0.05 -2.29
N SER A 30 12.81 1.21 -1.94
CA SER A 30 13.24 2.50 -2.47
C SER A 30 14.71 2.76 -2.16
N ARG A 31 15.47 3.11 -3.20
CA ARG A 31 16.91 3.41 -3.08
C ARG A 31 17.13 4.74 -2.36
N THR A 32 18.35 4.94 -1.88
CA THR A 32 18.79 6.22 -1.30
C THR A 32 18.53 7.37 -2.28
N GLY A 33 17.82 8.40 -1.82
CA GLY A 33 17.36 9.53 -2.65
C GLY A 33 15.94 9.38 -3.22
N GLN A 34 15.40 8.17 -3.33
CA GLN A 34 14.01 7.91 -3.75
C GLN A 34 13.04 7.75 -2.57
N LYS A 35 13.57 7.54 -1.36
CA LYS A 35 12.77 7.40 -0.12
C LYS A 35 11.92 8.62 0.24
N THR A 36 12.18 9.77 -0.37
CA THR A 36 11.45 11.04 -0.15
C THR A 36 10.51 11.39 -1.30
N GLY A 37 10.37 10.50 -2.30
CA GLY A 37 9.43 10.67 -3.39
C GLY A 37 7.97 10.53 -2.95
N PRO A 38 7.00 10.77 -3.85
CA PRO A 38 5.58 10.82 -3.51
C PRO A 38 5.04 9.55 -2.84
N VAL A 39 5.56 8.38 -3.21
CA VAL A 39 5.21 7.08 -2.59
C VAL A 39 6.45 6.18 -2.57
N PRO A 40 7.20 6.12 -1.45
CA PRO A 40 8.33 5.20 -1.31
C PRO A 40 7.84 3.79 -0.99
N VAL A 41 8.45 2.79 -1.63
CA VAL A 41 8.34 1.38 -1.26
C VAL A 41 9.25 1.09 -0.06
N ALA A 42 8.67 0.61 1.04
CA ALA A 42 9.34 0.17 2.26
C ALA A 42 9.72 -1.32 2.20
N SER A 43 10.63 -1.76 3.07
CA SER A 43 10.97 -3.18 3.24
C SER A 43 9.84 -3.94 3.93
N ASP A 44 9.69 -5.23 3.61
CA ASP A 44 8.77 -6.13 4.31
C ASP A 44 9.02 -6.20 5.83
N ASN A 45 10.26 -5.92 6.26
CA ASN A 45 10.64 -5.92 7.67
C ASN A 45 10.55 -4.53 8.33
N ASP A 46 10.20 -3.48 7.56
CA ASP A 46 10.05 -2.15 8.12
C ASP A 46 8.81 -2.11 9.02
N ARG A 47 8.96 -1.55 10.22
CA ARG A 47 7.83 -1.32 11.11
C ARG A 47 6.96 -0.23 10.48
N VAL A 48 5.72 -0.58 10.17
CA VAL A 48 4.69 0.38 9.77
C VAL A 48 3.98 0.86 11.03
N GLU A 49 3.83 2.17 11.18
CA GLU A 49 3.00 2.75 12.23
C GLU A 49 1.54 2.33 12.02
N ASP A 50 0.99 1.64 13.01
CA ASP A 50 -0.45 1.43 13.10
C ASP A 50 -1.08 2.74 13.62
N PRO A 51 -1.95 3.41 12.84
CA PRO A 51 -2.64 4.61 13.30
C PRO A 51 -3.61 4.34 14.46
N ILE A 52 -3.91 3.08 14.75
CA ILE A 52 -4.83 2.66 15.80
C ILE A 52 -4.08 2.51 17.13
N ASP A 53 -4.55 3.20 18.17
CA ASP A 53 -4.08 3.00 19.54
C ASP A 53 -4.75 1.75 20.14
N PRO A 54 -4.04 0.62 20.30
CA PRO A 54 -4.65 -0.64 20.74
C PRO A 54 -5.21 -0.54 22.17
N ALA A 55 -4.72 0.39 23.00
CA ALA A 55 -5.22 0.58 24.35
C ALA A 55 -6.57 1.32 24.38
N LYS A 56 -6.96 1.98 23.28
CA LYS A 56 -8.25 2.67 23.15
C LYS A 56 -9.20 1.98 22.19
N ALA A 57 -8.68 1.19 21.26
CA ALA A 57 -9.47 0.56 20.20
C ALA A 57 -10.58 -0.36 20.73
N ASP A 58 -10.36 -1.04 21.85
CA ASP A 58 -11.31 -1.98 22.47
C ASP A 58 -11.80 -1.45 23.83
N THR A 59 -12.26 -0.21 23.86
CA THR A 59 -12.79 0.44 25.07
C THR A 59 -14.28 0.77 24.90
N ASP A 60 -15.02 0.78 26.01
CA ASP A 60 -16.44 1.17 26.01
C ASP A 60 -16.62 2.61 25.52
N GLU A 61 -15.65 3.49 25.77
CA GLU A 61 -15.62 4.85 25.25
C GLU A 61 -15.57 4.90 23.72
N ALA A 62 -14.82 3.99 23.08
CA ALA A 62 -14.76 3.89 21.62
C ALA A 62 -16.12 3.47 21.06
N LEU A 63 -16.75 2.43 21.62
CA LEU A 63 -18.08 1.98 21.20
C LEU A 63 -19.13 3.10 21.34
N ALA A 64 -19.10 3.85 22.44
CA ALA A 64 -20.03 4.95 22.66
C ALA A 64 -19.81 6.11 21.68
N GLN A 65 -18.60 6.30 21.15
CA GLN A 65 -18.32 7.29 20.12
C GLN A 65 -18.81 6.81 18.75
N ASP A 66 -18.52 5.55 18.41
CA ASP A 66 -18.99 4.91 17.18
C ASP A 66 -20.51 4.95 17.07
N ASP A 67 -21.23 4.69 18.16
CA ASP A 67 -22.69 4.76 18.19
C ASP A 67 -23.23 6.18 17.90
N LYS A 68 -22.52 7.22 18.35
CA LYS A 68 -22.89 8.62 18.05
C LYS A 68 -22.63 8.94 16.59
N ASP A 69 -21.47 8.55 16.08
CA ASP A 69 -21.04 8.86 14.72
C ASP A 69 -21.86 8.08 13.68
N ALA A 70 -22.29 6.85 14.00
CA ALA A 70 -23.15 6.03 13.15
C ALA A 70 -24.54 6.64 12.93
N ILE A 71 -25.06 7.39 13.91
CA ILE A 71 -26.38 8.04 13.84
C ILE A 71 -26.26 9.48 13.33
N ASP A 72 -25.06 10.08 13.31
CA ASP A 72 -24.85 11.45 12.86
C ASP A 72 -25.07 11.60 11.34
N GLN A 73 -26.23 12.14 11.00
CA GLN A 73 -26.61 12.43 9.62
C GLN A 73 -25.74 13.53 8.97
N SER A 74 -25.00 14.32 9.74
CA SER A 74 -24.10 15.35 9.21
C SER A 74 -22.92 14.75 8.43
N ASN A 75 -22.52 13.52 8.77
CA ASN A 75 -21.48 12.75 8.08
C ASN A 75 -22.00 12.03 6.83
N ILE A 76 -23.32 12.04 6.58
CA ILE A 76 -23.93 11.38 5.42
C ILE A 76 -23.96 12.35 4.23
N ILE A 77 -23.36 11.93 3.12
CA ILE A 77 -23.49 12.66 1.84
C ILE A 77 -24.93 12.53 1.37
N GLY A 78 -25.66 13.65 1.29
CA GLY A 78 -27.11 13.68 1.03
C GLY A 78 -27.59 13.16 -0.34
N SER A 79 -26.69 12.75 -1.23
CA SER A 79 -27.05 12.16 -2.52
C SER A 79 -25.97 11.20 -3.02
N ARG A 80 -26.34 10.35 -3.99
CA ARG A 80 -25.40 9.41 -4.62
C ARG A 80 -24.39 10.20 -5.44
N THR A 81 -23.10 9.96 -5.23
CA THR A 81 -22.01 10.51 -6.06
C THR A 81 -21.90 9.85 -7.44
N ARG A 82 -22.74 8.85 -7.74
CA ARG A 82 -22.77 8.17 -9.03
C ARG A 82 -23.28 9.13 -10.12
N GLY A 83 -22.36 9.64 -10.93
CA GLY A 83 -22.65 10.67 -11.94
C GLY A 83 -22.07 12.05 -11.60
N ALA A 84 -21.41 12.22 -10.44
CA ALA A 84 -20.64 13.42 -10.11
C ALA A 84 -19.31 13.52 -10.91
N ALA A 85 -19.11 12.63 -11.89
CA ALA A 85 -18.03 12.77 -12.85
C ALA A 85 -18.16 14.13 -13.56
N LYS A 86 -17.01 14.71 -13.91
CA LYS A 86 -17.00 15.92 -14.74
C LYS A 86 -17.83 15.65 -16.01
N GLY A 87 -18.56 16.66 -16.47
CA GLY A 87 -19.47 16.54 -17.61
C GLY A 87 -18.79 15.96 -18.85
N SER A 88 -19.59 15.43 -19.77
CA SER A 88 -19.09 14.97 -21.08
C SER A 88 -18.19 16.04 -21.71
N GLY A 89 -17.00 15.63 -22.18
CA GLY A 89 -16.01 16.53 -22.79
C GLY A 89 -15.07 17.24 -21.81
N THR A 90 -15.12 16.97 -20.50
CA THR A 90 -14.17 17.59 -19.55
C THR A 90 -12.81 16.89 -19.48
N TYR A 91 -12.73 15.66 -19.99
CA TYR A 91 -11.46 14.97 -20.19
C TYR A 91 -11.05 15.19 -21.65
N THR A 92 -9.93 15.88 -21.83
CA THR A 92 -9.29 16.08 -23.13
C THR A 92 -8.01 15.26 -23.13
N GLU A 93 -7.79 14.49 -24.19
CA GLU A 93 -6.52 13.78 -24.36
C GLU A 93 -5.40 14.82 -24.47
N PRO A 94 -4.28 14.65 -23.74
CA PRO A 94 -3.13 15.51 -23.92
C PRO A 94 -2.63 15.39 -25.36
N GLY A 95 -2.26 16.51 -25.98
CA GLY A 95 -1.66 16.49 -27.31
C GLY A 95 -0.33 15.74 -27.33
N ASP A 96 0.17 15.41 -28.53
CA ASP A 96 1.41 14.64 -28.72
C ASP A 96 2.65 15.23 -28.01
N GLU A 97 2.62 16.52 -27.70
CA GLU A 97 3.70 17.26 -27.03
C GLU A 97 3.37 17.63 -25.57
N GLU A 98 2.14 17.38 -25.11
CA GLU A 98 1.68 17.75 -23.78
C GLU A 98 2.11 16.71 -22.74
N GLY A 99 2.98 17.12 -21.81
CA GLY A 99 3.52 16.24 -20.78
C GLY A 99 4.81 15.50 -21.18
N LEU A 100 5.25 15.65 -22.43
CA LEU A 100 6.58 15.20 -22.84
C LEU A 100 7.66 16.21 -22.45
N PRO A 101 8.83 15.76 -21.97
CA PRO A 101 9.99 16.62 -21.84
C PRO A 101 10.34 17.23 -23.21
N GLY A 102 10.63 18.53 -23.24
CA GLY A 102 11.01 19.20 -24.49
C GLY A 102 12.25 18.57 -25.13
N PRO A 103 12.53 18.82 -26.42
CA PRO A 103 13.62 18.14 -27.15
C PRO A 103 15.05 18.36 -26.58
N GLY A 104 15.23 19.28 -25.63
CA GLY A 104 16.48 19.49 -24.90
C GLY A 104 16.52 18.87 -23.50
N ASP A 105 15.43 18.25 -23.05
CA ASP A 105 15.32 17.58 -21.76
C ASP A 105 15.51 16.06 -21.98
N THR A 106 16.61 15.54 -21.42
CA THR A 106 17.05 14.15 -21.60
C THR A 106 16.28 13.15 -20.73
N GLY A 107 15.19 13.58 -20.09
CA GLY A 107 14.44 12.77 -19.12
C GLY A 107 15.19 12.58 -17.81
N ALA A 108 16.22 13.39 -17.54
CA ALA A 108 16.99 13.34 -16.31
C ALA A 108 16.45 14.40 -15.33
N SER A 109 15.86 13.96 -14.22
CA SER A 109 15.51 14.87 -13.13
C SER A 109 16.77 15.61 -12.65
N ALA A 110 16.76 16.94 -12.69
CA ALA A 110 17.88 17.75 -12.24
C ALA A 110 18.11 17.53 -10.73
N VAL A 111 19.16 16.81 -10.38
CA VAL A 111 19.71 16.81 -9.02
C VAL A 111 20.38 18.18 -8.81
N ALA A 112 19.68 19.10 -8.17
CA ALA A 112 20.25 20.37 -7.73
C ALA A 112 21.22 20.14 -6.57
N GLY A 113 22.41 19.60 -6.88
CA GLY A 113 23.56 19.55 -5.98
C GLY A 113 24.43 20.77 -6.24
N GLY A 114 24.26 21.82 -5.43
CA GLY A 114 25.07 23.02 -5.47
C GLY A 114 26.56 22.70 -5.30
N ARG A 115 27.38 23.11 -6.27
CA ARG A 115 28.82 23.17 -6.14
C ARG A 115 29.17 24.45 -5.38
N GLY A 116 29.48 24.30 -4.09
CA GLY A 116 30.22 25.29 -3.31
C GLY A 116 31.72 25.18 -3.63
N SER A 117 32.32 26.36 -3.81
CA SER A 117 33.66 26.70 -4.28
C SER A 117 34.84 25.91 -3.73
#